data_AF-A0A1R2BHF3-F1
#
_entry.id   AF-A0A1R2BHF3-F1
#
_cell.length_a   1.000
_cell.length_b   1.000
_cell.length_c   1.000
_cell.angle_alpha   90.00
_cell.angle_beta   90.00
_cell.angle_gamma   90.00
#
_symmetry.space_group_name_H-M   'P 1'
#
loop_
_entity.id
_entity.type
_entity.pdbx_description
1 polymer ?
#
loop_
_entity_poly.entity_id
_entity_poly.type
_entity_poly.pdbx_seq_one_letter_code
_entity_poly.pdbx_strand_id
1 'polypeptide(L)'
;MIDTYILSLVRVEGLEDIYNSECSIKLDGTEISTCPLSTLPVNFTIASPGVITMTMHDKDSRIPLASIAFQSSLLNSEWFYWLPLFLGSNNFLSSLPIKITQPRVLIGVNKEIQTETSEQNEDKLSYLERYNGYSKNQETYWKISSELTCYKKDDSEHLIQYYQNLVKELENDIHRQKNTCKQIVKEFKAQITELKEQVEFEKKYRIDMQEKFEHCIGLYEAIRKREEKFFESLHKKSRNFIFEIQTLETISITPLIQNQANDDKISPSVILNDTLNFPNTIERKVYETLDRIKLAGLLKRTKDMNFMIGAKTICLCIKQGEVICKNGTSLEKYIFKNCKSEIEDFLRIRACPGIQKSSSSRSPIVFSKSPGFYTQRISKY
;
A
#
# COMPACT_ATOMS: atom_id res chain seq x y z
N MET A 1 -16.09 -8.05 30.83
CA MET A 1 -16.49 -6.69 30.40
C MET A 1 -16.94 -6.81 28.96
N ILE A 2 -18.23 -6.58 28.71
CA ILE A 2 -18.75 -6.48 27.35
C ILE A 2 -18.53 -5.01 26.98
N ASP A 3 -17.52 -4.74 26.15
CA ASP A 3 -17.26 -3.39 25.66
C ASP A 3 -18.32 -3.09 24.60
N THR A 4 -19.49 -2.62 25.03
CA THR A 4 -20.51 -2.06 24.16
C THR A 4 -19.94 -0.80 23.51
N TYR A 5 -20.11 -0.63 22.20
CA TYR A 5 -19.68 0.59 21.54
C TYR A 5 -20.70 1.07 20.53
N ILE A 6 -20.72 2.39 20.33
CA ILE A 6 -21.59 3.06 19.38
C ILE A 6 -20.82 3.21 18.08
N LEU A 7 -21.40 2.67 17.01
CA LEU A 7 -20.96 2.85 15.64
C LEU A 7 -21.84 3.91 14.98
N SER A 8 -21.24 5.01 14.54
CA SER A 8 -21.94 6.09 13.85
C SER A 8 -21.70 6.01 12.35
N LEU A 9 -22.73 5.83 11.54
CA LEU A 9 -22.64 6.03 10.09
C LEU A 9 -22.78 7.54 9.82
N VAL A 10 -21.68 8.20 9.44
CA VAL A 10 -21.64 9.67 9.35
C VAL A 10 -21.93 10.16 7.94
N ARG A 11 -21.30 9.54 6.94
CA ARG A 11 -21.38 9.99 5.55
C ARG A 11 -21.08 8.85 4.58
N VAL A 12 -21.70 8.87 3.41
CA VAL A 12 -21.37 8.01 2.27
C VAL A 12 -21.05 8.89 1.06
N GLU A 13 -20.04 8.53 0.28
CA GLU A 13 -19.61 9.25 -0.92
C GLU A 13 -19.39 8.32 -2.10
N GLY A 14 -19.65 8.82 -3.31
CA GLY A 14 -19.36 8.11 -4.56
C GLY A 14 -20.41 7.08 -4.99
N LEU A 15 -21.61 7.11 -4.40
CA LEU A 15 -22.79 6.41 -4.91
C LEU A 15 -23.65 7.38 -5.72
N GLU A 16 -24.22 6.91 -6.83
CA GLU A 16 -24.95 7.76 -7.80
C GLU A 16 -26.24 8.34 -7.22
N ASP A 17 -27.02 7.57 -6.45
CA ASP A 17 -28.29 8.02 -5.87
C ASP A 17 -28.37 7.76 -4.35
N ILE A 18 -27.84 8.69 -3.58
CA ILE A 18 -27.85 8.62 -2.11
C ILE A 18 -29.27 8.81 -1.54
N TYR A 19 -30.14 9.56 -2.22
CA TYR A 19 -31.48 9.89 -1.69
C TYR A 19 -32.43 8.69 -1.75
N ASN A 20 -32.30 7.87 -2.79
CA ASN A 20 -33.07 6.62 -2.92
C ASN A 20 -32.36 5.39 -2.33
N SER A 21 -31.27 5.56 -1.60
CA SER A 21 -30.52 4.44 -1.01
C SER A 21 -30.75 4.32 0.50
N GLU A 22 -30.62 3.10 0.99
CA GLU A 22 -30.58 2.76 2.42
C GLU A 22 -29.39 1.84 2.74
N CYS A 23 -28.96 1.85 4.00
CA CYS A 23 -27.89 1.02 4.51
C CYS A 23 -28.46 0.00 5.50
N SER A 24 -28.28 -1.28 5.22
CA SER A 24 -28.46 -2.37 6.19
C SER A 24 -27.14 -2.69 6.88
N ILE A 25 -27.19 -2.80 8.21
CA ILE A 25 -26.05 -3.16 9.05
C ILE A 25 -26.33 -4.50 9.70
N LYS A 26 -25.42 -5.45 9.50
CA LYS A 26 -25.49 -6.80 10.05
C LYS A 26 -24.26 -7.10 10.90
N LEU A 27 -24.44 -7.84 11.99
CA LEU A 27 -23.36 -8.39 12.81
C LEU A 27 -23.44 -9.90 12.77
N ASP A 28 -22.37 -10.55 12.32
CA ASP A 28 -22.28 -12.01 12.14
C ASP A 28 -23.46 -12.59 11.32
N GLY A 29 -23.96 -11.80 10.36
CA GLY A 29 -25.08 -12.16 9.49
C GLY A 29 -26.47 -11.79 10.02
N THR A 30 -26.60 -11.41 11.29
CA THR A 30 -27.86 -10.92 11.87
C THR A 30 -28.03 -9.43 11.64
N GLU A 31 -29.17 -9.02 11.08
CA GLU A 31 -29.48 -7.60 10.85
C GLU A 31 -29.74 -6.87 12.17
N ILE A 32 -28.97 -5.81 12.43
CA ILE A 32 -29.14 -4.94 13.59
C ILE A 32 -30.10 -3.81 13.25
N SER A 33 -29.91 -3.18 12.10
CA SER A 33 -30.67 -2.00 11.72
C SER A 33 -30.56 -1.75 10.22
N THR A 34 -31.59 -1.11 9.68
CA THR A 34 -31.59 -0.52 8.34
C THR A 34 -31.97 0.95 8.46
N CYS A 35 -31.20 1.81 7.80
CA CYS A 35 -31.42 3.26 7.83
C CYS A 35 -31.32 3.90 6.44
N PRO A 36 -32.18 4.89 6.12
CA PRO A 36 -32.08 5.60 4.85
C PRO A 36 -30.86 6.52 4.83
N LEU A 37 -30.08 6.51 3.74
CA LEU A 37 -28.85 7.31 3.62
C LEU A 37 -29.12 8.83 3.60
N SER A 38 -30.36 9.24 3.35
CA SER A 38 -30.81 10.64 3.45
C SER A 38 -30.88 11.17 4.89
N THR A 39 -30.77 10.30 5.91
CA THR A 39 -30.93 10.67 7.34
C THR A 39 -29.63 10.65 8.13
N LEU A 40 -28.48 10.53 7.46
CA LEU A 40 -27.17 10.53 8.14
C LEU A 40 -26.89 11.89 8.82
N PRO A 41 -26.21 11.88 10.00
CA PRO A 41 -25.58 10.74 10.66
C PRO A 41 -26.55 9.88 11.51
N VAL A 42 -26.30 8.57 11.59
CA VAL A 42 -27.10 7.62 12.39
C VAL A 42 -26.19 6.77 13.29
N ASN A 43 -26.62 6.49 14.52
CA ASN A 43 -25.86 5.71 15.51
C ASN A 43 -26.45 4.31 15.68
N PHE A 44 -25.59 3.32 15.86
CA PHE A 44 -25.92 1.91 16.08
C PHE A 44 -25.15 1.37 17.27
N THR A 45 -25.84 0.76 18.21
CA THR A 45 -25.19 0.11 19.36
C THR A 45 -24.73 -1.28 18.96
N ILE A 46 -23.43 -1.56 19.10
CA ILE A 46 -22.83 -2.87 18.87
C ILE A 46 -22.56 -3.50 20.24
N ALA A 47 -23.31 -4.56 20.54
CA ALA A 47 -23.27 -5.23 21.84
C ALA A 47 -22.14 -6.27 21.98
N SER A 48 -21.55 -6.73 20.87
CA SER A 48 -20.51 -7.74 20.91
C SER A 48 -19.51 -7.61 19.75
N PRO A 49 -18.24 -7.98 19.95
CA PRO A 49 -17.30 -8.13 18.85
C PRO A 49 -17.79 -9.19 17.87
N GLY A 50 -17.77 -8.88 16.58
CA GLY A 50 -18.10 -9.79 15.49
C GLY A 50 -17.71 -9.22 14.12
N VAL A 51 -18.21 -9.83 13.05
CA VAL A 51 -18.09 -9.32 11.68
C VAL A 51 -19.23 -8.35 11.39
N ILE A 52 -18.89 -7.08 11.24
CA ILE A 52 -19.85 -6.06 10.82
C ILE A 52 -19.91 -6.07 9.29
N THR A 53 -21.12 -6.17 8.74
CA THR A 53 -21.39 -6.04 7.32
C THR A 53 -22.34 -4.86 7.10
N MET A 54 -21.89 -3.88 6.32
CA MET A 54 -22.70 -2.76 5.85
C MET A 54 -23.02 -2.99 4.38
N THR A 55 -24.31 -3.04 4.03
CA THR A 55 -24.77 -3.18 2.64
C THR A 55 -25.64 -1.98 2.29
N MET A 56 -25.23 -1.25 1.26
CA MET A 56 -26.00 -0.18 0.66
C MET A 56 -26.89 -0.79 -0.42
N HIS A 57 -28.18 -0.50 -0.38
CA HIS A 57 -29.14 -0.98 -1.35
C HIS A 57 -30.09 0.12 -1.78
N ASP A 58 -30.54 0.02 -3.01
CA ASP A 58 -31.59 0.88 -3.54
C ASP A 58 -32.92 0.51 -2.89
N LYS A 59 -33.68 1.52 -2.42
CA LYS A 59 -34.93 1.34 -1.67
C LYS A 59 -35.98 0.58 -2.48
N ASP A 60 -36.05 0.85 -3.78
CA ASP A 60 -37.10 0.31 -4.64
C ASP A 60 -36.79 -1.12 -5.09
N SER A 61 -35.54 -1.35 -5.52
CA SER A 61 -35.14 -2.64 -6.09
C SER A 61 -34.56 -3.62 -5.07
N ARG A 62 -34.15 -3.14 -3.89
CA ARG A 62 -33.35 -3.88 -2.89
C ARG A 62 -32.09 -4.53 -3.45
N ILE A 63 -31.63 -4.07 -4.62
CA ILE A 63 -30.39 -4.55 -5.22
C ILE A 63 -29.22 -3.94 -4.44
N PRO A 64 -28.24 -4.76 -4.00
CA PRO A 64 -27.07 -4.24 -3.32
C PRO A 64 -26.24 -3.42 -4.30
N LEU A 65 -26.05 -2.14 -3.98
CA LEU A 65 -25.24 -1.20 -4.74
C LEU A 65 -23.76 -1.36 -4.38
N ALA A 66 -23.48 -1.37 -3.08
CA ALA A 66 -22.13 -1.55 -2.57
C ALA A 66 -22.17 -2.14 -1.16
N SER A 67 -21.11 -2.82 -0.76
CA SER A 67 -21.03 -3.41 0.56
C SER A 67 -19.62 -3.45 1.10
N ILE A 68 -19.50 -3.54 2.41
CA ILE A 68 -18.24 -3.83 3.10
C ILE A 68 -18.54 -4.73 4.29
N ALA A 69 -17.70 -5.74 4.49
CA ALA A 69 -17.66 -6.56 5.68
C ALA A 69 -16.30 -6.41 6.37
N PHE A 70 -16.23 -6.35 7.69
CA PHE A 70 -14.97 -6.28 8.41
C PHE A 70 -15.13 -6.79 9.83
N GLN A 71 -14.03 -7.23 10.44
CA GLN A 71 -14.03 -7.60 11.85
C GLN A 71 -14.06 -6.34 12.71
N SER A 72 -14.99 -6.26 13.67
CA SER A 72 -15.09 -5.16 14.66
C SER A 72 -13.76 -4.78 15.31
N SER A 73 -12.89 -5.75 15.58
CA SER A 73 -11.55 -5.53 16.14
C SER A 73 -10.63 -4.68 15.26
N LEU A 74 -10.96 -4.49 13.98
CA LEU A 74 -10.27 -3.59 13.07
C LEU A 74 -10.40 -2.13 13.52
N LEU A 75 -11.47 -1.79 14.24
CA LEU A 75 -11.77 -0.48 14.77
C LEU A 75 -11.32 -0.41 16.24
N ASN A 76 -10.01 -0.27 16.44
CA ASN A 76 -9.39 -0.41 17.76
C ASN A 76 -9.45 0.85 18.65
N SER A 77 -9.81 2.01 18.09
CA SER A 77 -9.75 3.30 18.77
C SER A 77 -11.04 4.10 18.56
N GLU A 78 -11.36 4.97 19.51
CA GLU A 78 -12.44 5.94 19.34
C GLU A 78 -12.01 7.00 18.33
N TRP A 79 -12.49 6.88 17.10
CA TRP A 79 -12.08 7.76 16.01
C TRP A 79 -13.07 7.69 14.85
N PHE A 80 -12.81 8.50 13.82
CA PHE A 80 -13.51 8.45 12.55
C PHE A 80 -12.70 7.70 11.48
N TYR A 81 -13.29 6.68 10.88
CA TYR A 81 -12.66 5.83 9.89
C TYR A 81 -13.36 6.01 8.55
N TRP A 82 -12.58 6.39 7.53
CA TRP A 82 -13.01 6.15 6.16
C TRP A 82 -12.80 4.67 5.84
N LEU A 83 -13.77 4.05 5.17
CA LEU A 83 -13.68 2.69 4.66
C LEU A 83 -14.17 2.63 3.21
N PRO A 84 -13.58 1.76 2.37
CA PRO A 84 -14.03 1.57 0.99
C PRO A 84 -15.36 0.82 0.96
N LEU A 85 -16.20 1.12 -0.02
CA LEU A 85 -17.37 0.32 -0.36
C LEU A 85 -17.06 -0.47 -1.64
N PHE A 86 -17.40 -1.76 -1.65
CA PHE A 86 -17.15 -2.64 -2.79
C PHE A 86 -18.43 -2.89 -3.56
N LEU A 87 -18.38 -2.69 -4.88
CA LEU A 87 -19.51 -2.93 -5.81
C LEU A 87 -19.71 -4.42 -6.15
N GLY A 88 -18.93 -5.33 -5.56
CA GLY A 88 -18.88 -6.75 -5.91
C GLY A 88 -18.94 -7.69 -4.70
N SER A 89 -18.88 -9.00 -4.97
CA SER A 89 -19.10 -10.07 -3.98
C SER A 89 -17.95 -10.28 -2.98
N ASN A 90 -16.74 -9.81 -3.29
CA ASN A 90 -15.62 -9.86 -2.35
C ASN A 90 -15.48 -8.52 -1.63
N ASN A 91 -16.18 -8.40 -0.51
CA ASN A 91 -16.34 -7.15 0.24
C ASN A 91 -15.69 -7.18 1.63
N PHE A 92 -14.91 -8.24 1.96
CA PHE A 92 -14.31 -8.39 3.28
C PHE A 92 -12.99 -7.64 3.41
N LEU A 93 -12.92 -6.73 4.39
CA LEU A 93 -11.76 -5.93 4.71
C LEU A 93 -11.01 -6.56 5.90
N SER A 94 -9.79 -7.03 5.64
CA SER A 94 -8.91 -7.63 6.64
C SER A 94 -7.97 -6.63 7.33
N SER A 95 -7.78 -5.44 6.76
CA SER A 95 -6.91 -4.38 7.31
C SER A 95 -7.35 -2.99 6.86
N LEU A 96 -7.06 -1.95 7.65
CA LEU A 96 -7.42 -0.57 7.29
C LEU A 96 -6.55 -0.10 6.10
N PRO A 97 -7.17 0.33 4.99
CA PRO A 97 -6.44 0.74 3.80
C PRO A 97 -5.78 2.13 3.97
N ILE A 98 -4.57 2.29 3.43
CA ILE A 98 -3.79 3.54 3.48
C ILE A 98 -4.40 4.63 2.56
N LYS A 99 -5.03 4.21 1.46
CA LYS A 99 -5.71 5.08 0.50
C LYS A 99 -7.11 4.55 0.23
N ILE A 100 -8.10 5.45 0.25
CA ILE A 100 -9.51 5.09 0.09
C ILE A 100 -10.09 5.90 -1.06
N THR A 101 -10.34 5.22 -2.17
CA THR A 101 -11.05 5.74 -3.33
C THR A 101 -12.55 5.63 -3.12
N GLN A 102 -13.33 6.37 -3.91
CA GLN A 102 -14.78 6.22 -3.94
C GLN A 102 -15.18 4.93 -4.69
N PRO A 103 -16.32 4.29 -4.34
CA PRO A 103 -17.24 4.69 -3.27
C PRO A 103 -16.70 4.37 -1.87
N ARG A 104 -17.06 5.19 -0.89
CA ARG A 104 -16.54 5.09 0.49
C ARG A 104 -17.52 5.57 1.54
N VAL A 105 -17.33 5.09 2.75
CA VAL A 105 -18.16 5.39 3.92
C VAL A 105 -17.31 5.93 5.07
N LEU A 106 -17.81 6.95 5.76
CA LEU A 106 -17.23 7.47 6.98
C LEU A 106 -18.02 6.93 8.17
N ILE A 107 -17.33 6.22 9.05
CA ILE A 107 -17.88 5.70 10.29
C ILE A 107 -17.18 6.33 11.49
N GLY A 108 -17.92 6.62 12.55
CA GLY A 108 -17.40 7.00 13.87
C GLY A 108 -17.51 5.84 14.85
N VAL A 109 -16.55 5.73 15.76
CA VAL A 109 -16.55 4.72 16.82
C VAL A 109 -16.41 5.44 18.14
N ASN A 110 -17.33 5.17 19.06
CA ASN A 110 -17.30 5.71 20.42
C ASN A 110 -17.58 4.57 21.41
N LYS A 111 -16.70 4.30 22.37
CA LYS A 111 -16.96 3.22 23.34
C LYS A 111 -17.91 3.76 24.38
N GLU A 112 -19.00 3.04 24.60
CA GLU A 112 -19.90 3.36 25.67
C GLU A 112 -19.37 2.64 26.90
N ILE A 113 -18.66 3.35 27.77
CA ILE A 113 -18.38 2.83 29.10
C ILE A 113 -19.74 2.77 29.80
N GLN A 114 -20.35 1.59 29.81
CA GLN A 114 -21.40 1.32 30.78
C GLN A 114 -20.74 1.37 32.15
N THR A 115 -20.73 2.54 32.78
CA THR A 115 -20.82 2.57 34.24
C THR A 115 -22.10 1.82 34.55
N GLU A 116 -21.97 0.63 35.12
CA GLU A 116 -23.05 -0.03 35.83
C GLU A 116 -23.57 0.97 36.88
N THR A 117 -24.50 1.83 36.52
CA THR A 117 -25.44 2.38 37.47
C THR A 117 -26.26 1.18 37.91
N SER A 118 -25.79 0.59 39.00
CA SER A 118 -26.61 -0.22 39.88
C SER A 118 -27.94 0.50 40.07
N GLU A 119 -28.98 0.04 39.37
CA GLU A 119 -30.37 0.24 39.72
C GLU A 119 -30.65 -0.54 41.02
N GLN A 120 -29.99 -0.14 42.10
CA GLN A 120 -30.34 -0.45 43.48
C GLN A 120 -29.85 0.72 44.32
N ASN A 121 -30.59 1.83 44.33
CA ASN A 121 -30.71 2.77 45.46
C ASN A 121 -31.60 3.99 45.10
N GLU A 122 -32.75 3.78 44.45
CA GLU A 122 -33.77 4.86 44.31
C GLU A 122 -34.60 5.10 45.60
N ASP A 123 -34.36 4.38 46.70
CA ASP A 123 -35.17 4.50 47.93
C ASP A 123 -34.49 5.23 49.12
N LYS A 124 -33.42 6.01 48.92
CA LYS A 124 -32.75 6.71 50.04
C LYS A 124 -32.45 8.20 49.87
N LEU A 125 -33.11 8.89 48.94
CA LEU A 125 -32.97 10.35 48.76
C LEU A 125 -34.25 11.16 49.01
N SER A 126 -35.26 10.56 49.64
CA SER A 126 -36.56 11.19 49.95
C SER A 126 -36.78 11.42 51.46
N TYR A 127 -35.73 11.76 52.21
CA TYR A 127 -35.87 12.07 53.65
C TYR A 127 -34.89 13.15 54.15
N LEU A 128 -34.76 14.29 53.46
CA LEU A 128 -34.04 15.44 54.06
C LEU A 128 -34.53 16.83 53.64
N GLU A 129 -35.81 17.01 53.32
CA GLU A 129 -36.41 18.36 53.21
C GLU A 129 -37.85 18.40 53.75
N ARG A 130 -37.97 18.30 55.07
CA ARG A 130 -39.05 18.97 55.83
C ARG A 130 -38.78 18.79 57.32
N TYR A 131 -38.53 19.90 58.02
CA TYR A 131 -39.06 20.26 59.35
C TYR A 131 -38.15 21.32 59.97
N ASN A 132 -38.46 22.57 59.64
CA ASN A 132 -38.15 23.71 60.50
C ASN A 132 -39.45 24.00 61.26
N GLY A 133 -39.47 23.80 62.57
CA GLY A 133 -40.66 24.06 63.40
C GLY A 133 -40.67 23.36 64.75
N TYR A 134 -39.97 23.95 65.73
CA TYR A 134 -40.20 23.92 67.18
C TYR A 134 -40.94 22.73 67.83
N SER A 135 -40.28 22.03 68.77
CA SER A 135 -40.66 22.03 70.20
C SER A 135 -39.75 21.14 71.07
N LYS A 136 -39.06 21.80 72.02
CA LYS A 136 -38.67 21.43 73.39
C LYS A 136 -38.48 19.97 73.84
N ASN A 137 -37.41 19.83 74.64
CA ASN A 137 -37.03 18.77 75.60
C ASN A 137 -36.30 17.59 74.93
N GLN A 138 -35.09 17.18 75.30
CA GLN A 138 -34.55 16.99 76.65
C GLN A 138 -33.01 16.91 76.57
N GLU A 139 -32.35 17.38 77.62
CA GLU A 139 -30.93 17.20 77.88
C GLU A 139 -30.56 15.71 77.91
N THR A 140 -29.69 15.25 77.01
CA THR A 140 -28.72 14.20 77.33
C THR A 140 -27.59 14.17 76.29
N TYR A 141 -26.36 14.02 76.78
CA TYR A 141 -25.15 13.62 76.02
C TYR A 141 -24.31 14.69 75.28
N TRP A 142 -23.73 15.63 76.04
CA TRP A 142 -22.49 16.33 75.67
C TRP A 142 -21.21 15.48 75.88
N LYS A 143 -21.21 14.19 75.50
CA LYS A 143 -20.02 13.32 75.72
C LYS A 143 -19.74 12.31 74.61
N ILE A 144 -19.93 12.73 73.35
CA ILE A 144 -19.42 12.02 72.17
C ILE A 144 -18.81 13.09 71.23
N SER A 145 -17.67 13.65 71.59
CA SER A 145 -16.99 14.67 70.76
C SER A 145 -15.48 14.70 70.91
N SER A 146 -14.86 13.53 71.06
CA SER A 146 -13.40 13.40 71.09
C SER A 146 -12.89 12.28 70.19
N GLU A 147 -13.61 11.17 70.07
CA GLU A 147 -13.13 10.03 69.27
C GLU A 147 -13.58 10.10 67.79
N LEU A 148 -14.73 10.70 67.47
CA LEU A 148 -15.18 10.86 66.08
C LEU A 148 -14.44 11.94 65.28
N THR A 149 -13.73 12.85 65.95
CA THR A 149 -12.94 13.93 65.32
C THR A 149 -11.50 13.50 64.98
N CYS A 150 -11.01 12.39 65.55
CA CYS A 150 -9.70 11.84 65.22
C CYS A 150 -9.73 11.08 63.89
N TYR A 151 -10.72 10.19 63.69
CA TYR A 151 -10.84 9.39 62.47
C TYR A 151 -11.16 10.21 61.21
N LYS A 152 -11.84 11.37 61.34
CA LYS A 152 -12.10 12.25 60.18
C LYS A 152 -10.89 13.09 59.75
N LYS A 153 -9.89 13.29 60.62
CA LYS A 153 -8.69 14.08 60.30
C LYS A 153 -7.66 13.25 59.53
N ASP A 154 -7.43 12.00 59.95
CA ASP A 154 -6.45 11.12 59.31
C ASP A 154 -6.86 10.76 57.86
N ASP A 155 -8.15 10.47 57.62
CA ASP A 155 -8.67 10.23 56.27
C ASP A 155 -8.54 11.46 55.36
N SER A 156 -8.68 12.66 55.92
CA SER A 156 -8.52 13.91 55.16
C SER A 156 -7.06 14.19 54.79
N GLU A 157 -6.11 13.85 55.67
CA GLU A 157 -4.69 14.04 55.42
C GLU A 157 -4.15 13.04 54.38
N HIS A 158 -4.59 11.77 54.46
CA HIS A 158 -4.32 10.77 53.42
C HIS A 158 -4.89 11.17 52.05
N LEU A 159 -6.10 11.73 52.02
CA LEU A 159 -6.70 12.20 50.77
C LEU A 159 -5.94 13.39 50.17
N ILE A 160 -5.54 14.36 51.00
CA ILE A 160 -4.72 15.50 50.57
C ILE A 160 -3.38 15.00 50.01
N GLN A 161 -2.72 14.06 50.69
CA GLN A 161 -1.45 13.52 50.25
C GLN A 161 -1.57 12.70 48.95
N TYR A 162 -2.66 11.97 48.77
CA TYR A 162 -2.99 11.30 47.51
C TYR A 162 -3.10 12.30 46.35
N TYR A 163 -3.88 13.38 46.53
CA TYR A 163 -4.00 14.41 45.48
C TYR A 163 -2.69 15.13 45.19
N GLN A 164 -1.88 15.42 46.20
CA GLN A 164 -0.55 16.02 46.00
C GLN A 164 0.38 15.11 45.19
N ASN A 165 0.36 13.80 45.48
CA ASN A 165 1.14 12.82 44.72
C ASN A 165 0.62 12.71 43.27
N LEU A 166 -0.70 12.65 43.08
CA LEU A 166 -1.32 12.60 41.76
C LEU A 166 -0.98 13.83 40.92
N VAL A 167 -1.04 15.03 41.50
CA VAL A 167 -0.64 16.27 40.81
C VAL A 167 0.83 16.20 40.38
N LYS A 168 1.72 15.73 41.26
CA LYS A 168 3.15 15.60 40.96
C LYS A 168 3.42 14.56 39.87
N GLU A 169 2.69 13.46 39.85
CA GLU A 169 2.77 12.45 38.77
C GLU A 169 2.30 13.04 37.44
N LEU A 170 1.18 13.75 37.42
CA LEU A 170 0.66 14.42 36.23
C LEU A 170 1.63 15.50 35.71
N GLU A 171 2.26 16.28 36.60
CA GLU A 171 3.29 17.25 36.22
C GLU A 171 4.51 16.59 35.56
N ASN A 172 4.96 15.46 36.12
CA ASN A 172 6.05 14.69 35.54
C ASN A 172 5.68 14.10 34.17
N ASP A 173 4.46 13.60 34.01
CA ASP A 173 3.97 13.07 32.74
C ASP A 173 3.85 14.16 31.69
N ILE A 174 3.31 15.33 32.04
CA ILE A 174 3.28 16.50 31.15
C ILE A 174 4.71 16.90 30.75
N HIS A 175 5.64 16.93 31.70
CA HIS A 175 7.04 17.27 31.42
C HIS A 175 7.68 16.25 30.46
N ARG A 176 7.43 14.95 30.69
CA ARG A 176 7.92 13.87 29.84
C ARG A 176 7.35 13.96 28.43
N GLN A 177 6.04 14.13 28.30
CA GLN A 177 5.36 14.29 27.01
C GLN A 177 5.89 15.50 26.24
N LYS A 178 6.10 16.63 26.93
CA LYS A 178 6.67 17.85 26.33
C LYS A 178 8.08 17.61 25.79
N ASN A 179 8.91 16.87 26.51
CA ASN A 179 10.27 16.54 26.05
C ASN A 179 10.25 15.58 24.87
N THR A 180 9.40 14.55 24.90
CA THR A 180 9.20 13.63 23.77
C THR A 180 8.74 14.39 22.52
N CYS A 181 7.74 15.27 22.65
CA CYS A 181 7.23 16.07 21.55
C CYS A 181 8.33 16.99 20.97
N LYS A 182 9.12 17.65 21.82
CA LYS A 182 10.26 18.47 21.37
C LYS A 182 11.29 17.66 20.58
N GLN A 183 11.58 16.43 21.00
CA GLN A 183 12.52 15.56 20.32
C GLN A 183 11.98 15.12 18.95
N ILE A 184 10.72 14.69 18.89
CA ILE A 184 10.03 14.33 17.64
C ILE A 184 10.02 15.51 16.66
N VAL A 185 9.72 16.74 17.14
CA VAL A 185 9.75 17.94 16.30
C VAL A 185 11.15 18.22 15.76
N LYS A 186 12.20 17.99 16.55
CA LYS A 186 13.59 18.16 16.11
C LYS A 186 13.97 17.13 15.03
N GLU A 187 13.55 15.88 15.20
CA GLU A 187 13.77 14.80 14.22
C GLU A 187 13.04 15.09 12.91
N PHE A 188 11.76 15.48 12.95
CA PHE A 188 11.02 15.86 11.73
C PHE A 188 11.62 17.08 11.04
N LYS A 189 12.12 18.08 11.77
CA LYS A 189 12.82 19.22 11.17
C LYS A 189 14.09 18.78 10.44
N ALA A 190 14.85 17.83 10.99
CA ALA A 190 16.03 17.29 10.33
C ALA A 190 15.65 16.54 9.04
N GLN A 191 14.64 15.66 9.09
CA GLN A 191 14.14 14.92 7.92
C GLN A 191 13.62 15.85 6.82
N ILE A 192 12.89 16.91 7.18
CA ILE A 192 12.43 17.93 6.21
C ILE A 192 13.60 18.62 5.54
N THR A 193 14.69 18.88 6.27
CA THR A 193 15.88 19.54 5.72
C THR A 193 16.60 18.61 4.75
N GLU A 194 16.80 17.35 5.13
CA GLU A 194 17.41 16.31 4.28
C GLU A 194 16.61 16.11 2.99
N LEU A 195 15.28 15.99 3.08
CA LEU A 195 14.41 15.84 1.92
C LEU A 195 14.45 17.07 1.00
N LYS A 196 14.57 18.28 1.56
CA LYS A 196 14.73 19.50 0.75
C LYS A 196 16.05 19.49 -0.02
N GLU A 197 17.14 19.09 0.62
CA GLU A 197 18.45 18.96 -0.03
C GLU A 197 18.41 17.92 -1.16
N GLN A 198 17.75 16.77 -0.93
CA GLN A 198 17.57 15.74 -1.94
C GLN A 198 16.76 16.24 -3.15
N VAL A 199 15.68 17.01 -2.91
CA VAL A 199 14.88 17.60 -3.98
C VAL A 199 15.70 18.57 -4.83
N GLU A 200 16.53 19.42 -4.21
CA GLU A 200 17.40 20.34 -4.94
C GLU A 200 18.48 19.59 -5.74
N PHE A 201 19.04 18.52 -5.17
CA PHE A 201 19.96 17.64 -5.90
C PHE A 201 19.31 17.01 -7.15
N GLU A 202 18.12 16.43 -7.00
CA GLU A 202 17.38 15.82 -8.12
C GLU A 202 16.98 16.83 -9.20
N LYS A 203 16.59 18.05 -8.81
CA LYS A 203 16.33 19.14 -9.76
C LYS A 203 17.58 19.45 -10.59
N LYS A 204 18.75 19.58 -9.95
CA LYS A 204 20.01 19.85 -10.64
C LYS A 204 20.40 18.69 -11.56
N TYR A 205 20.24 17.46 -11.10
CA TYR A 205 20.49 16.25 -11.89
C TYR A 205 19.59 16.19 -13.13
N ARG A 206 18.30 16.51 -12.98
CA ARG A 206 17.35 16.56 -14.10
C ARG A 206 17.74 17.60 -15.15
N ILE A 207 18.17 18.78 -14.72
CA ILE A 207 18.63 19.84 -15.64
C ILE A 207 19.86 19.36 -16.43
N ASP A 208 20.87 18.79 -15.77
CA ASP A 208 22.07 18.23 -16.43
C ASP A 208 21.71 17.13 -17.43
N MET A 209 20.80 16.23 -17.08
CA MET A 209 20.35 15.18 -17.99
C MET A 209 19.55 15.73 -19.18
N GLN A 210 18.74 16.78 -18.99
CA GLN A 210 18.04 17.44 -20.09
C GLN A 210 19.04 18.10 -21.04
N GLU A 211 20.05 18.81 -20.53
CA GLU A 211 21.08 19.44 -21.36
C GLU A 211 21.85 18.41 -22.22
N LYS A 212 22.18 17.26 -21.63
CA LYS A 212 22.79 16.14 -22.36
C LYS A 212 21.86 15.57 -23.43
N PHE A 213 20.57 15.48 -23.14
CA PHE A 213 19.58 14.97 -24.10
C PHE A 213 19.42 15.91 -25.31
N GLU A 214 19.32 17.22 -25.06
CA GLU A 214 19.30 18.25 -26.12
C GLU A 214 20.55 18.19 -26.98
N HIS A 215 21.73 17.98 -26.37
CA HIS A 215 22.98 17.81 -27.12
C HIS A 215 22.93 16.59 -28.05
N CYS A 216 22.42 15.45 -27.57
CA CYS A 216 22.24 14.24 -28.39
C CYS A 216 21.25 14.45 -29.54
N ILE A 217 20.14 15.17 -29.31
CA ILE A 217 19.20 15.54 -30.36
C ILE A 217 19.91 16.38 -31.43
N GLY A 218 20.68 17.40 -31.03
CA GLY A 218 21.44 18.23 -31.96
C GLY A 218 22.43 17.44 -32.81
N LEU A 219 23.13 16.48 -32.20
CA LEU A 219 24.03 15.57 -32.93
C LEU A 219 23.26 14.68 -33.92
N TYR A 220 22.12 14.12 -33.52
CA TYR A 220 21.28 13.31 -34.38
C TYR A 220 20.78 14.09 -35.59
N GLU A 221 20.29 15.32 -35.39
CA GLU A 221 19.86 16.18 -36.49
C GLU A 221 21.00 16.54 -37.45
N ALA A 222 22.22 16.77 -36.93
CA ALA A 222 23.40 17.04 -37.75
C ALA A 222 23.78 15.83 -38.62
N ILE A 223 23.72 14.63 -38.07
CA ILE A 223 23.93 13.37 -38.80
C ILE A 223 22.86 13.21 -39.88
N ARG A 224 21.59 13.36 -39.53
CA ARG A 224 20.46 13.23 -40.47
C ARG A 224 20.60 14.19 -41.65
N LYS A 225 20.92 15.47 -41.40
CA LYS A 225 21.17 16.46 -42.46
C LYS A 225 22.36 16.10 -43.35
N ARG A 226 23.41 15.49 -42.78
CA ARG A 226 24.57 15.02 -43.56
C ARG A 226 24.18 13.83 -44.43
N GLU A 227 23.40 12.88 -43.91
CA GLU A 227 22.90 11.72 -44.66
C GLU A 227 21.98 12.16 -45.80
N GLU A 228 21.01 13.04 -45.54
CA GLU A 228 20.13 13.62 -46.57
C GLU A 228 20.94 14.23 -47.73
N LYS A 229 21.95 15.06 -47.42
CA LYS A 229 22.85 15.65 -48.44
C LYS A 229 23.65 14.60 -49.20
N PHE A 230 24.10 13.54 -48.52
CA PHE A 230 24.84 12.44 -49.14
C PHE A 230 23.96 11.68 -50.13
N PHE A 231 22.72 11.34 -49.76
CA PHE A 231 21.75 10.68 -50.63
C PHE A 231 21.34 11.57 -51.82
N GLU A 232 21.13 12.88 -51.61
CA GLU A 232 20.89 13.82 -52.71
C GLU A 232 22.06 13.84 -53.72
N SER A 233 23.30 13.83 -53.24
CA SER A 233 24.48 13.77 -54.10
C SER A 233 24.58 12.46 -54.88
N LEU A 234 24.24 11.33 -54.26
CA LEU A 234 24.19 10.03 -54.93
C LEU A 234 23.10 10.00 -56.00
N HIS A 235 21.91 10.49 -55.71
CA HIS A 235 20.80 10.58 -56.67
C HIS A 235 21.13 11.48 -57.87
N LYS A 236 21.85 12.59 -57.66
CA LYS A 236 22.33 13.43 -58.77
C LYS A 236 23.35 12.70 -59.64
N LYS A 237 24.28 11.94 -59.05
CA LYS A 237 25.28 11.16 -59.80
C LYS A 237 24.66 9.97 -60.55
N SER A 238 23.72 9.24 -59.94
CA SER A 238 23.08 8.09 -60.58
C SER A 238 22.21 8.47 -61.78
N ARG A 239 21.56 9.64 -61.75
CA ARG A 239 20.85 10.18 -62.92
C ARG A 239 21.77 10.46 -64.11
N ASN A 240 23.01 10.89 -63.86
CA ASN A 240 24.00 11.09 -64.93
C ASN A 240 24.49 9.77 -65.52
N PHE A 241 24.64 8.71 -64.72
CA PHE A 241 25.04 7.38 -65.19
C PHE A 241 23.95 6.67 -66.00
N ILE A 242 22.67 6.84 -65.65
CA ILE A 242 21.55 6.24 -66.41
C ILE A 242 21.47 6.80 -67.85
N PHE A 243 21.84 8.08 -68.04
CA PHE A 243 21.90 8.69 -69.37
C PHE A 243 23.04 8.13 -70.25
N GLU A 244 24.19 7.77 -69.67
CA GLU A 244 25.28 7.12 -70.42
C GLU A 244 24.97 5.65 -70.79
N ILE A 245 24.23 4.93 -69.94
CA ILE A 245 23.88 3.52 -70.20
C ILE A 245 22.81 3.39 -71.31
N GLN A 246 21.83 4.30 -71.37
CA GLN A 246 20.80 4.27 -72.42
C GLN A 246 21.37 4.53 -73.83
N THR A 247 22.54 5.17 -73.95
CA THR A 247 23.23 5.30 -75.25
C THR A 247 23.97 4.05 -75.71
N LEU A 248 24.10 3.02 -74.87
CA LEU A 248 24.85 1.78 -75.19
C LEU A 248 23.98 0.53 -75.43
N GLU A 249 22.68 0.53 -75.10
CA GLU A 249 21.82 -0.68 -75.15
C GLU A 249 21.05 -0.89 -76.48
N THR A 250 21.29 -0.11 -77.54
CA THR A 250 20.71 -0.37 -78.88
C THR A 250 21.52 -1.36 -79.73
N ILE A 251 21.99 -2.47 -79.14
CA ILE A 251 22.52 -3.62 -79.91
C ILE A 251 21.96 -4.93 -79.31
N SER A 252 20.87 -5.38 -79.93
CA SER A 252 20.46 -6.76 -80.24
C SER A 252 20.86 -7.89 -79.27
N ILE A 253 19.88 -8.68 -78.79
CA ILE A 253 19.85 -10.16 -78.86
C ILE A 253 18.44 -10.69 -78.54
N THR A 254 18.00 -11.61 -79.40
CA THR A 254 16.79 -12.43 -79.49
C THR A 254 16.60 -13.41 -78.29
N PRO A 255 15.37 -13.83 -77.92
CA PRO A 255 15.14 -14.78 -76.84
C PRO A 255 15.19 -16.24 -77.34
N LEU A 256 16.00 -17.09 -76.70
CA LEU A 256 16.00 -18.53 -76.90
C LEU A 256 15.31 -19.22 -75.71
N ILE A 257 14.19 -19.86 -76.00
CA ILE A 257 13.45 -20.79 -75.14
C ILE A 257 14.26 -22.08 -75.02
N GLN A 258 14.44 -22.64 -73.82
CA GLN A 258 14.25 -24.09 -73.61
C GLN A 258 14.17 -24.54 -72.14
N ASN A 259 13.11 -25.31 -71.92
CA ASN A 259 12.76 -26.15 -70.78
C ASN A 259 13.92 -26.99 -70.22
N GLN A 260 13.90 -27.20 -68.90
CA GLN A 260 14.03 -28.54 -68.31
C GLN A 260 13.40 -28.56 -66.92
N ALA A 261 12.36 -29.38 -66.80
CA ALA A 261 11.86 -29.87 -65.53
C ALA A 261 12.84 -30.91 -64.99
N ASN A 262 13.22 -30.79 -63.72
CA ASN A 262 13.57 -31.92 -62.89
C ASN A 262 13.28 -31.55 -61.43
N ASP A 263 12.55 -32.45 -60.78
CA ASP A 263 12.34 -32.53 -59.34
C ASP A 263 13.66 -32.37 -58.59
N ASP A 264 13.74 -31.37 -57.72
CA ASP A 264 14.17 -31.61 -56.36
C ASP A 264 13.75 -30.46 -55.44
N LYS A 265 13.43 -30.86 -54.22
CA LYS A 265 12.79 -30.09 -53.16
C LYS A 265 13.49 -28.75 -52.93
N ILE A 266 12.75 -27.67 -53.21
CA ILE A 266 13.08 -26.30 -52.79
C ILE A 266 13.11 -26.28 -51.26
N SER A 267 14.32 -26.29 -50.70
CA SER A 267 14.58 -25.73 -49.39
C SER A 267 14.59 -24.20 -49.57
N PRO A 268 13.71 -23.42 -48.92
CA PRO A 268 13.93 -21.99 -48.86
C PRO A 268 14.93 -21.75 -47.72
N SER A 269 16.22 -21.79 -48.04
CA SER A 269 17.23 -21.15 -47.20
C SER A 269 17.12 -19.63 -47.37
N VAL A 270 16.00 -19.07 -46.90
CA VAL A 270 15.92 -17.67 -46.50
C VAL A 270 16.54 -17.61 -45.10
N ILE A 271 17.87 -17.64 -45.05
CA ILE A 271 18.64 -17.17 -43.90
C ILE A 271 19.24 -15.84 -44.33
N LEU A 272 18.37 -14.84 -44.45
CA LEU A 272 18.76 -13.43 -44.56
C LEU A 272 17.83 -12.66 -43.61
N ASN A 273 18.45 -12.15 -42.54
CA ASN A 273 18.03 -11.00 -41.73
C ASN A 273 17.20 -11.14 -40.43
N ASP A 274 16.86 -12.33 -39.92
CA ASP A 274 16.04 -12.41 -38.69
C ASP A 274 16.81 -12.46 -37.35
N THR A 275 18.13 -12.30 -37.35
CA THR A 275 18.93 -12.32 -36.10
C THR A 275 18.69 -11.09 -35.21
N LEU A 276 18.05 -10.04 -35.71
CA LEU A 276 17.77 -8.80 -34.96
C LEU A 276 16.43 -8.80 -34.21
N ASN A 277 15.52 -9.75 -34.47
CA ASN A 277 14.20 -9.82 -33.81
C ASN A 277 14.00 -11.03 -32.90
N PHE A 278 14.91 -12.00 -32.91
CA PHE A 278 14.83 -13.22 -32.09
C PHE A 278 14.76 -12.97 -30.56
N PRO A 279 15.45 -11.96 -29.99
CA PRO A 279 15.34 -11.67 -28.56
C PRO A 279 13.96 -11.10 -28.19
N ASN A 280 13.33 -10.36 -29.10
CA ASN A 280 12.02 -9.73 -28.86
C ASN A 280 10.87 -10.74 -28.96
N THR A 281 10.99 -11.75 -29.83
CA THR A 281 9.98 -12.82 -29.95
C THR A 281 9.97 -13.75 -28.73
N ILE A 282 11.13 -14.04 -28.15
CA ILE A 282 11.24 -14.83 -26.91
C ILE A 282 10.64 -14.06 -25.74
N GLU A 283 10.99 -12.79 -25.59
CA GLU A 283 10.46 -11.96 -24.50
C GLU A 283 8.94 -11.84 -24.57
N ARG A 284 8.36 -11.60 -25.74
CA ARG A 284 6.90 -11.58 -25.92
C ARG A 284 6.25 -12.90 -25.50
N LYS A 285 6.79 -14.04 -25.96
CA LYS A 285 6.28 -15.38 -25.62
C LYS A 285 6.42 -15.71 -24.13
N VAL A 286 7.48 -15.23 -23.48
CA VAL A 286 7.66 -15.33 -22.03
C VAL A 286 6.56 -14.55 -21.31
N TYR A 287 6.30 -13.30 -21.70
CA TYR A 287 5.22 -12.50 -21.11
C TYR A 287 3.85 -13.13 -21.33
N GLU A 288 3.54 -13.62 -22.54
CA GLU A 288 2.29 -14.34 -22.83
C GLU A 288 2.10 -15.57 -21.92
N THR A 289 3.18 -16.33 -21.71
CA THR A 289 3.15 -17.52 -20.83
C THR A 289 2.93 -17.13 -19.38
N LEU A 290 3.57 -16.04 -18.91
CA LEU A 290 3.45 -15.54 -17.54
C LEU A 290 2.08 -14.92 -17.26
N ASP A 291 1.52 -14.22 -18.24
CA ASP A 291 0.18 -13.63 -18.14
C ASP A 291 -0.90 -14.72 -18.06
N ARG A 292 -0.78 -15.77 -18.88
CA ARG A 292 -1.65 -16.96 -18.83
C ARG A 292 -1.69 -17.60 -17.44
N ILE A 293 -0.55 -17.64 -16.73
CA ILE A 293 -0.46 -18.20 -15.38
C ILE A 293 -0.62 -17.14 -14.26
N LYS A 294 -1.00 -15.91 -14.59
CA LYS A 294 -1.19 -14.76 -13.68
C LYS A 294 0.07 -14.34 -12.89
N LEU A 295 1.26 -14.67 -13.40
CA LEU A 295 2.56 -14.32 -12.82
C LEU A 295 3.32 -13.28 -13.67
N ALA A 296 2.58 -12.42 -14.38
CA ALA A 296 3.15 -11.32 -15.15
C ALA A 296 4.02 -10.43 -14.25
N GLY A 297 5.30 -10.27 -14.62
CA GLY A 297 6.30 -9.51 -13.86
C GLY A 297 7.16 -10.33 -12.89
N LEU A 298 6.92 -11.65 -12.77
CA LEU A 298 7.76 -12.54 -11.93
C LEU A 298 9.19 -12.69 -12.48
N LEU A 299 9.34 -12.71 -13.81
CA LEU A 299 10.63 -12.84 -14.48
C LEU A 299 11.12 -11.46 -14.93
N LYS A 300 12.40 -11.19 -14.67
CA LYS A 300 13.10 -10.02 -15.20
C LYS A 300 14.13 -10.44 -16.23
N ARG A 301 14.10 -9.87 -17.42
CA ARG A 301 15.13 -10.08 -18.43
C ARG A 301 16.46 -9.49 -17.96
N THR A 302 17.55 -10.23 -18.12
CA THR A 302 18.90 -9.74 -17.79
C THR A 302 19.71 -9.47 -19.06
N LYS A 303 20.08 -10.53 -19.78
CA LYS A 303 20.87 -10.44 -21.01
C LYS A 303 20.47 -11.53 -22.00
N ASP A 304 20.24 -11.12 -23.25
CA ASP A 304 19.87 -12.00 -24.37
C ASP A 304 18.70 -12.92 -24.01
N MET A 305 19.01 -14.19 -23.72
CA MET A 305 18.10 -15.30 -23.42
C MET A 305 18.01 -15.65 -21.93
N ASN A 306 18.61 -14.85 -21.07
CA ASN A 306 18.66 -15.09 -19.63
C ASN A 306 17.62 -14.26 -18.90
N PHE A 307 16.87 -14.91 -18.03
CA PHE A 307 15.81 -14.34 -17.21
C PHE A 307 16.11 -14.62 -15.74
N MET A 308 15.76 -13.70 -14.86
CA MET A 308 15.90 -13.85 -13.42
C MET A 308 14.54 -14.08 -12.77
N ILE A 309 14.51 -15.03 -11.83
CA ILE A 309 13.41 -15.26 -10.88
C ILE A 309 14.02 -15.20 -9.48
N GLY A 310 13.71 -14.15 -8.72
CA GLY A 310 14.38 -13.88 -7.45
C GLY A 310 15.89 -13.76 -7.64
N ALA A 311 16.66 -14.66 -7.00
CA ALA A 311 18.12 -14.73 -7.12
C ALA A 311 18.61 -15.76 -8.18
N LYS A 312 17.72 -16.50 -8.83
CA LYS A 312 18.08 -17.55 -9.80
C LYS A 312 18.05 -17.00 -11.22
N THR A 313 19.08 -17.30 -12.00
CA THR A 313 19.12 -17.00 -13.44
C THR A 313 18.77 -18.26 -14.22
N ILE A 314 17.83 -18.16 -15.15
CA ILE A 314 17.40 -19.24 -16.04
C ILE A 314 17.63 -18.83 -17.49
N CYS A 315 18.08 -19.79 -18.31
CA CYS A 315 18.27 -19.59 -19.74
C CYS A 315 17.10 -20.22 -20.50
N LEU A 316 16.43 -19.43 -21.33
CA LEU A 316 15.23 -19.82 -22.07
C LEU A 316 15.51 -19.88 -23.57
N CYS A 317 14.86 -20.79 -24.27
CA CYS A 317 14.85 -20.82 -25.73
C CYS A 317 13.46 -21.19 -26.25
N ILE A 318 13.18 -20.85 -27.51
CA ILE A 318 11.96 -21.31 -28.19
C ILE A 318 12.25 -22.60 -28.94
N LYS A 319 11.43 -23.61 -28.71
CA LYS A 319 11.42 -24.85 -29.51
C LYS A 319 9.97 -25.17 -29.87
N GLN A 320 9.70 -25.37 -31.16
CA GLN A 320 8.34 -25.66 -31.67
C GLN A 320 7.28 -24.62 -31.25
N GLY A 321 7.68 -23.34 -31.12
CA GLY A 321 6.76 -22.25 -30.73
C GLY A 321 6.47 -22.16 -29.22
N GLU A 322 7.07 -23.01 -28.40
CA GLU A 322 6.96 -22.97 -26.93
C GLU A 322 8.27 -22.51 -26.27
N VAL A 323 8.15 -21.82 -25.13
CA VAL A 323 9.30 -21.41 -24.32
C VAL A 323 9.71 -22.55 -23.40
N ILE A 324 10.93 -23.01 -23.60
CA ILE A 324 11.54 -24.08 -22.82
C ILE A 324 12.79 -23.59 -22.09
N CYS A 325 13.00 -24.11 -20.89
CA CYS A 325 14.26 -23.95 -20.18
C CYS A 325 15.34 -24.80 -20.84
N LYS A 326 16.61 -24.41 -20.71
CA LYS A 326 17.77 -25.18 -21.21
C LYS A 326 17.77 -26.66 -20.79
N ASN A 327 17.12 -26.99 -19.68
CA ASN A 327 16.96 -28.36 -19.17
C ASN A 327 15.83 -29.16 -19.87
N GLY A 328 15.25 -28.64 -20.96
CA GLY A 328 14.19 -29.29 -21.74
C GLY A 328 12.80 -29.27 -21.11
N THR A 329 12.62 -28.57 -20.00
CA THR A 329 11.32 -28.41 -19.33
C THR A 329 10.61 -27.16 -19.82
N SER A 330 9.28 -27.19 -19.94
CA SER A 330 8.51 -25.99 -20.27
C SER A 330 8.63 -24.95 -19.14
N LEU A 331 8.59 -23.67 -19.50
CA LEU A 331 8.74 -22.56 -18.56
C LEU A 331 7.76 -22.67 -17.38
N GLU A 332 6.50 -22.98 -17.67
CA GLU A 332 5.44 -23.13 -16.67
C GLU A 332 5.75 -24.26 -15.67
N LYS A 333 6.12 -25.45 -16.16
CA LYS A 333 6.49 -26.58 -15.30
C LYS A 333 7.73 -26.27 -14.46
N TYR A 334 8.67 -25.52 -15.02
CA TYR A 334 9.87 -25.11 -14.30
C TYR A 334 9.54 -24.18 -13.12
N ILE A 335 8.70 -23.17 -13.35
CA ILE A 335 8.29 -22.18 -12.35
C ILE A 335 7.60 -22.87 -11.16
N PHE A 336 6.56 -23.69 -11.41
CA PHE A 336 5.83 -24.35 -10.32
C PHE A 336 6.64 -25.40 -9.57
N LYS A 337 7.64 -26.01 -10.22
CA LYS A 337 8.51 -27.01 -9.58
C LYS A 337 9.63 -26.37 -8.74
N ASN A 338 10.27 -25.31 -9.23
CA ASN A 338 11.54 -24.82 -8.68
C ASN A 338 11.48 -23.42 -8.04
N CYS A 339 10.36 -22.71 -8.19
CA CYS A 339 10.22 -21.30 -7.80
C CYS A 339 9.04 -21.05 -6.84
N LYS A 340 8.64 -22.04 -6.03
CA LYS A 340 7.47 -21.93 -5.13
C LYS A 340 7.59 -20.76 -4.15
N SER A 341 8.74 -20.63 -3.49
CA SER A 341 9.04 -19.53 -2.55
C SER A 341 8.97 -18.16 -3.24
N GLU A 342 9.52 -18.05 -4.44
CA GLU A 342 9.56 -16.80 -5.20
C GLU A 342 8.17 -16.40 -5.70
N ILE A 343 7.31 -17.38 -6.02
CA ILE A 343 5.89 -17.13 -6.37
C ILE A 343 5.14 -16.61 -5.13
N GLU A 344 5.31 -17.24 -3.98
CA GLU A 344 4.65 -16.81 -2.74
C GLU A 344 5.09 -15.39 -2.34
N ASP A 345 6.39 -15.10 -2.40
CA ASP A 345 6.92 -13.77 -2.11
C ASP A 345 6.44 -12.73 -3.13
N PHE A 346 6.41 -13.08 -4.43
CA PHE A 346 5.88 -12.21 -5.48
C PHE A 346 4.40 -11.87 -5.27
N LEU A 347 3.57 -12.87 -4.96
CA LEU A 347 2.15 -12.67 -4.65
C LEU A 347 1.96 -11.86 -3.37
N ARG A 348 2.80 -12.08 -2.35
CA ARG A 348 2.78 -11.32 -1.09
C ARG A 348 3.12 -9.85 -1.32
N ILE A 349 4.17 -9.55 -2.10
CA ILE A 349 4.55 -8.17 -2.46
C ILE A 349 3.43 -7.49 -3.27
N ARG A 350 2.82 -8.22 -4.21
CA ARG A 350 1.72 -7.69 -5.03
C ARG A 350 0.45 -7.39 -4.21
N ALA A 351 0.18 -8.20 -3.18
CA ALA A 351 -0.92 -7.99 -2.25
C ALA A 351 -0.64 -6.87 -1.21
N CYS A 352 0.64 -6.57 -0.93
CA CYS A 352 1.06 -5.60 0.08
C CYS A 352 2.31 -4.81 -0.37
N PRO A 353 2.16 -3.78 -1.24
CA PRO A 353 3.28 -3.00 -1.75
C PRO A 353 4.03 -2.14 -0.70
N GLY A 354 3.62 -2.17 0.58
CA GLY A 354 4.17 -1.34 1.65
C GLY A 354 5.21 -1.98 2.56
N ILE A 355 5.56 -3.26 2.39
CA ILE A 355 6.54 -3.94 3.27
C ILE A 355 7.70 -4.47 2.43
N GLN A 356 8.62 -3.58 2.04
CA GLN A 356 9.97 -4.00 1.67
C GLN A 356 10.71 -4.37 2.96
N LYS A 357 10.79 -5.66 3.27
CA LYS A 357 11.77 -6.16 4.24
C LYS A 357 13.15 -5.99 3.61
N SER A 358 13.97 -5.13 4.19
CA SER A 358 15.42 -5.12 3.97
C SER A 358 16.00 -6.45 4.44
N SER A 359 16.18 -7.39 3.53
CA SER A 359 16.93 -8.62 3.76
C SER A 359 18.43 -8.31 3.73
N SER A 360 18.98 -7.87 4.86
CA SER A 360 20.41 -7.97 5.15
C SER A 360 20.67 -9.23 5.96
N SER A 361 21.11 -10.28 5.27
CA SER A 361 21.73 -11.45 5.86
C SER A 361 23.11 -11.07 6.43
N ARG A 362 23.26 -11.10 7.76
CA ARG A 362 24.57 -11.36 8.40
C ARG A 362 24.37 -12.22 9.65
N SER A 363 25.12 -13.31 9.65
CA SER A 363 25.19 -14.42 10.60
C SER A 363 25.64 -13.98 12.01
N PRO A 364 25.53 -14.85 13.03
CA PRO A 364 25.71 -14.48 14.44
C PRO A 364 27.19 -14.35 14.77
N ILE A 365 27.60 -13.18 15.26
CA ILE A 365 28.94 -12.98 15.83
C ILE A 365 28.88 -13.31 17.32
N VAL A 366 29.57 -14.40 17.63
CA VAL A 366 29.93 -14.93 18.94
C VAL A 366 30.66 -13.86 19.75
N PHE A 367 30.26 -13.71 21.01
CA PHE A 367 31.00 -13.01 22.06
C PHE A 367 32.43 -13.56 22.16
N SER A 368 33.44 -12.73 21.86
CA SER A 368 34.80 -12.95 22.32
C SER A 368 35.28 -11.73 23.10
N LYS A 369 35.90 -12.04 24.24
CA LYS A 369 36.40 -11.14 25.27
C LYS A 369 37.51 -10.23 24.72
N SER A 370 37.50 -8.98 25.13
CA SER A 370 38.63 -8.05 24.99
C SER A 370 39.85 -8.54 25.78
N PRO A 371 41.05 -8.17 25.30
CA PRO A 371 41.94 -7.44 26.20
C PRO A 371 42.69 -6.29 25.52
N GLY A 372 43.04 -5.28 26.34
CA GLY A 372 44.33 -4.62 26.20
C GLY A 372 44.32 -3.19 25.66
N PHE A 373 44.38 -2.26 26.60
CA PHE A 373 44.87 -0.89 26.48
C PHE A 373 46.09 -0.73 25.56
N TYR A 374 46.12 0.33 24.75
CA TYR A 374 47.28 1.23 24.65
C TYR A 374 46.84 2.64 24.24
N THR A 375 46.95 3.54 25.19
CA THR A 375 47.05 4.99 24.99
C THR A 375 48.38 5.32 24.29
N GLN A 376 48.35 6.13 23.23
CA GLN A 376 49.48 6.98 22.90
C GLN A 376 49.03 8.41 22.58
N ARG A 377 49.65 9.31 23.34
CA ARG A 377 49.60 10.77 23.25
C ARG A 377 50.18 11.23 21.92
N ILE A 378 49.55 12.20 21.29
CA ILE A 378 50.22 13.08 20.31
C ILE A 378 50.54 14.38 21.05
N SER A 379 51.83 14.60 21.28
CA SER A 379 52.39 15.89 21.68
C SER A 379 52.57 16.77 20.46
N LYS A 380 52.19 18.03 20.61
CA LYS A 380 52.54 19.15 19.73
C LYS A 380 54.05 19.19 19.46
N TYR A 381 54.44 19.33 18.20
CA TYR A 381 55.23 20.43 17.66
C TYR A 381 55.10 20.44 16.13
#